data_AF-A0A6P1JA01-F1
#
_entry.id   AF-A0A6P1JA01-F1
#
_cell.length_a   1.000
_cell.length_b   1.000
_cell.length_c   1.000
_cell.angle_alpha   90.00
_cell.angle_beta   90.00
_cell.angle_gamma   90.00
#
_symmetry.space_group_name_H-M   'P 1'
#
loop_
_entity.id
_entity.type
_entity.pdbx_description
1 polymer ?
#
loop_
_entity_poly.entity_id
_entity_poly.type
_entity_poly.pdbx_seq_one_letter_code
_entity_poly.pdbx_strand_id
1 'polypeptide(L)'
;MALISPRWMKQVFADRGVMATSVEACAAYADSLDADGHASLFAKLRRIEGGVESAGEIDSLLALIRSASHSNRVTKDTLQVPAPAPRAVPARSGKQSGQSVQERNRESGQAPWWYDAGVHVYGQKAAFKIELEQRREDQPDGGQFTVQLEFAEAKGARAFDWVNKIGFQFTRRELPLLGAMLMGYAGDALDLANHGPEQDKRLELRQQGGRLFVKLRKGVRAIAIPVEPADVYEWSVIVLTALKKNRTDLDSASILEILKRTGAMHVAPTNQRKTL
;
A
#
# COMPACT_ATOMS: atom_id res chain seq x y z
N MET A 1 -12.83 15.50 12.92
CA MET A 1 -12.42 15.94 11.56
C MET A 1 -11.08 15.31 11.26
N ALA A 2 -10.92 14.68 10.08
CA ALA A 2 -9.65 14.07 9.71
C ALA A 2 -8.64 15.17 9.35
N LEU A 3 -7.54 15.25 10.09
CA LEU A 3 -6.44 16.18 9.82
C LEU A 3 -5.76 15.80 8.49
N ILE A 4 -5.65 16.76 7.57
CA ILE A 4 -4.96 16.54 6.30
C ILE A 4 -3.46 16.48 6.56
N SER A 5 -2.85 15.32 6.31
CA SER A 5 -1.40 15.15 6.46
C SER A 5 -0.66 15.91 5.35
N PRO A 6 0.27 16.84 5.69
CA PRO A 6 1.10 17.53 4.69
C PRO A 6 1.96 16.60 3.84
N ARG A 7 2.30 15.41 4.38
CA ARG A 7 3.02 14.36 3.65
C ARG A 7 2.13 13.65 2.64
N TRP A 8 0.87 13.39 3.00
CA TRP A 8 -0.12 12.83 2.07
C TRP A 8 -0.36 13.80 0.90
N MET A 9 -0.52 15.10 1.18
CA MET A 9 -0.63 16.12 0.13
C MET A 9 0.55 16.07 -0.85
N LYS A 10 1.78 16.03 -0.33
CA LYS A 10 2.98 15.94 -1.16
C LYS A 10 2.99 14.66 -2.02
N GLN A 11 2.56 13.53 -1.45
CA GLN A 11 2.50 12.25 -2.16
C GLN A 11 1.49 12.27 -3.31
N VAL A 12 0.30 12.82 -3.08
CA VAL A 12 -0.74 12.97 -4.12
C VAL A 12 -0.21 13.74 -5.35
N PHE A 13 0.64 14.76 -5.13
CA PHE A 13 1.31 15.47 -6.23
C PHE A 13 2.43 14.64 -6.89
N ALA A 14 3.23 13.93 -6.09
CA ALA A 14 4.31 13.09 -6.60
C ALA A 14 3.80 11.96 -7.51
N ASP A 15 2.67 11.35 -7.16
CA ASP A 15 1.99 10.31 -7.94
C ASP A 15 1.48 10.81 -9.30
N ARG A 16 1.30 12.13 -9.42
CA ARG A 16 0.95 12.82 -10.68
C ARG A 16 2.17 13.37 -11.43
N GLY A 17 3.38 13.02 -10.98
CA GLY A 17 4.63 13.46 -11.59
C GLY A 17 5.05 14.89 -11.22
N VAL A 18 4.46 15.47 -10.17
CA VAL A 18 4.78 16.82 -9.70
C VAL A 18 5.69 16.76 -8.48
N MET A 19 6.97 17.08 -8.67
CA MET A 19 8.01 16.97 -7.62
C MET A 19 8.28 18.25 -6.83
N ALA A 20 7.64 19.37 -7.17
CA ALA A 20 8.07 20.71 -6.73
C ALA A 20 7.55 21.17 -5.34
N THR A 21 6.74 20.38 -4.64
CA THR A 21 6.09 20.84 -3.41
C THR A 21 6.77 20.29 -2.17
N SER A 22 7.32 21.18 -1.32
CA SER A 22 7.92 20.79 -0.04
C SER A 22 6.85 20.43 1.00
N VAL A 23 7.20 19.63 2.01
CA VAL A 23 6.24 19.24 3.07
C VAL A 23 5.85 20.46 3.89
N GLU A 24 6.78 21.39 4.09
CA GLU A 24 6.60 22.65 4.79
C GLU A 24 5.60 23.56 4.07
N ALA A 25 5.64 23.57 2.73
CA ALA A 25 4.69 24.32 1.91
C ALA A 25 3.27 23.75 2.02
N CYS A 26 3.13 22.42 1.99
CA CYS A 26 1.85 21.75 2.21
C CYS A 26 1.29 22.03 3.61
N ALA A 27 2.15 22.01 4.64
CA ALA A 27 1.75 22.29 6.02
C ALA A 27 1.27 23.73 6.17
N ALA A 28 2.05 24.70 5.67
CA ALA A 28 1.68 26.10 5.73
C ALA A 28 0.34 26.41 5.03
N TYR A 29 0.05 25.71 3.92
CA TYR A 29 -1.23 25.84 3.25
C TYR A 29 -2.37 25.19 4.04
N ALA A 30 -2.18 23.96 4.54
CA ALA A 30 -3.19 23.29 5.35
C ALA A 30 -3.54 24.09 6.61
N ASP A 31 -2.55 24.64 7.31
CA ASP A 31 -2.72 25.45 8.52
C ASP A 31 -3.40 26.80 8.26
N SER A 32 -3.43 27.26 7.01
CA SER A 32 -4.09 28.52 6.63
C SER A 32 -5.59 28.39 6.36
N LEU A 33 -6.13 27.16 6.37
CA LEU A 33 -7.51 26.88 6.03
C LEU A 33 -8.40 26.80 7.27
N ASP A 34 -9.66 27.20 7.12
CA ASP A 34 -10.71 26.95 8.09
C ASP A 34 -11.32 25.54 7.90
N ALA A 35 -12.33 25.20 8.69
CA ALA A 35 -12.96 23.89 8.67
C ALA A 35 -13.54 23.50 7.29
N ASP A 36 -14.16 24.47 6.60
CA ASP A 36 -14.74 24.28 5.26
C ASP A 36 -13.64 24.19 4.20
N GLY A 37 -12.59 24.98 4.33
CA GLY A 37 -11.38 24.91 3.52
C GLY A 37 -10.68 23.56 3.61
N HIS A 38 -10.58 22.99 4.82
CA HIS A 38 -10.07 21.64 5.02
C HIS A 38 -10.95 20.58 4.34
N ALA A 39 -12.27 20.65 4.50
CA ALA A 39 -13.17 19.70 3.83
C ALA A 39 -13.03 19.78 2.29
N SER A 40 -12.95 21.00 1.75
CA SER A 40 -12.75 21.24 0.32
C SER A 40 -11.40 20.72 -0.19
N LEU A 41 -10.31 20.98 0.54
CA LEU A 41 -8.98 20.49 0.21
C LEU A 41 -8.92 18.96 0.23
N PHE A 42 -9.51 18.32 1.24
CA PHE A 42 -9.56 16.86 1.33
C PHE A 42 -10.30 16.26 0.13
N ALA A 43 -11.44 16.82 -0.25
CA ALA A 43 -12.21 16.37 -1.41
C ALA A 43 -11.43 16.50 -2.72
N LYS A 44 -10.70 17.62 -2.92
CA LYS A 44 -9.83 17.83 -4.09
C LYS A 44 -8.67 16.84 -4.12
N LEU A 45 -7.99 16.62 -3.01
CA LEU A 45 -6.89 15.65 -2.92
C LEU A 45 -7.36 14.22 -3.20
N ARG A 46 -8.54 13.82 -2.72
CA ARG A 46 -9.15 12.52 -3.05
C ARG A 46 -9.47 12.37 -4.53
N ARG A 47 -9.91 13.43 -5.19
CA ARG A 47 -10.14 13.41 -6.65
C ARG A 47 -8.84 13.30 -7.43
N ILE A 48 -7.80 14.03 -7.03
CA ILE A 48 -6.47 13.97 -7.64
C ILE A 48 -5.83 12.60 -7.39
N GLU A 49 -5.96 12.03 -6.19
CA GLU A 49 -5.54 10.66 -5.88
C GLU A 49 -6.27 9.64 -6.77
N GLY A 50 -7.59 9.81 -6.94
CA GLY A 50 -8.43 8.97 -7.79
C GLY A 50 -8.29 9.18 -9.30
N GLY A 51 -7.56 10.19 -9.77
CA GLY A 51 -7.33 10.44 -11.20
C GLY A 51 -8.56 11.01 -11.92
N VAL A 52 -9.44 11.68 -11.18
CA VAL A 52 -10.70 12.28 -11.66
C VAL A 52 -10.70 13.80 -11.49
N GLU A 53 -9.51 14.39 -11.36
CA GLU A 53 -9.30 15.83 -11.35
C GLU A 53 -9.62 16.46 -12.72
N SER A 54 -10.08 17.71 -12.69
CA SER A 54 -10.30 18.49 -13.90
C SER A 54 -8.96 19.02 -14.46
N ALA A 55 -8.92 19.33 -15.75
CA ALA A 55 -7.74 19.93 -16.38
C ALA A 55 -7.32 21.23 -15.64
N GLY A 56 -6.05 21.32 -15.23
CA GLY A 56 -5.49 22.47 -14.50
C GLY A 56 -5.83 22.53 -13.00
N GLU A 57 -6.54 21.54 -12.45
CA GLU A 57 -6.88 21.49 -11.01
C GLU A 57 -5.62 21.33 -10.13
N ILE A 58 -4.68 20.50 -10.58
CA ILE A 58 -3.37 20.32 -9.93
C ILE A 58 -2.57 21.63 -9.93
N ASP A 59 -2.46 22.30 -11.08
CA ASP A 59 -1.70 23.55 -11.21
C ASP A 59 -2.28 24.69 -10.36
N SER A 60 -3.62 24.77 -10.30
CA SER A 60 -4.33 25.74 -9.47
C SER A 60 -4.07 25.51 -7.99
N LEU A 61 -4.07 24.25 -7.55
CA LEU A 61 -3.79 23.90 -6.16
C LEU A 61 -2.33 24.17 -5.78
N LEU A 62 -1.38 23.89 -6.68
CA LEU A 62 0.03 24.21 -6.48
C LEU A 62 0.26 25.72 -6.40
N ALA A 63 -0.47 26.52 -7.17
CA ALA A 63 -0.40 27.98 -7.07
C ALA A 63 -0.84 28.48 -5.69
N LEU A 64 -1.92 27.92 -5.12
CA LEU A 64 -2.40 28.25 -3.79
C LEU A 64 -1.40 27.86 -2.69
N ILE A 65 -0.79 26.68 -2.81
CA ILE A 65 0.25 26.22 -1.86
C ILE A 65 1.47 27.14 -1.91
N ARG A 66 1.89 27.56 -3.11
CA ARG A 66 2.99 28.52 -3.27
C ARG A 66 2.65 29.87 -2.66
N SER A 67 1.44 30.41 -2.85
CA SER A 67 1.05 31.70 -2.28
C SER A 67 1.02 31.68 -0.74
N ALA A 68 0.52 30.60 -0.13
CA ALA A 68 0.48 30.47 1.33
C ALA A 68 1.88 30.37 1.95
N SER A 69 2.80 29.68 1.25
CA SER A 69 4.20 29.55 1.67
C SER A 69 4.95 30.90 1.64
N HIS A 70 4.65 31.77 0.68
CA HIS A 70 5.25 33.11 0.61
C HIS A 70 4.73 34.03 1.72
N SER A 71 3.43 33.99 2.02
CA SER A 71 2.84 34.76 3.14
C SER A 71 3.45 34.39 4.49
N ASN A 72 3.72 33.10 4.75
CA ASN A 72 4.28 32.63 6.03
C ASN A 72 5.80 32.89 6.17
N ARG A 73 6.50 33.19 5.06
CA ARG A 73 7.92 33.54 5.06
C ARG A 73 8.15 35.01 5.39
N VAL A 74 7.26 35.90 4.92
CA VAL A 74 7.31 37.34 5.21
C VAL A 74 7.03 37.63 6.70
N THR A 75 6.21 36.81 7.35
CA THR A 75 5.89 36.99 8.79
C THR A 75 6.99 36.48 9.73
N LYS A 76 7.81 35.51 9.31
CA LYS A 76 8.88 34.94 10.15
C LYS A 76 10.21 35.70 10.09
N ASP A 77 10.51 36.40 9.01
CA ASP A 77 11.77 37.16 8.86
C ASP A 77 11.78 38.53 9.58
N THR A 78 10.66 38.98 10.16
CA THR A 78 10.59 40.30 10.85
C THR A 78 10.94 40.25 12.34
N LEU A 79 11.35 39.11 12.89
CA LEU A 79 11.76 38.98 14.30
C LEU A 79 13.14 38.34 14.43
N GLN A 80 14.18 39.07 14.03
CA GLN A 80 15.57 38.74 14.40
C GLN A 80 16.24 39.93 15.10
N VAL A 81 16.29 39.85 16.43
CA VAL A 81 17.06 40.73 17.33
C VAL A 81 18.39 40.02 17.65
N PRO A 82 19.55 40.72 17.73
CA PRO A 82 20.84 40.07 17.77
C PRO A 82 21.24 39.55 19.17
N ALA A 83 22.10 38.52 19.16
CA ALA A 83 22.61 37.76 20.30
C ALA A 83 23.57 38.54 21.23
N PRO A 84 23.81 38.00 22.45
CA PRO A 84 25.13 38.07 23.05
C PRO A 84 25.70 36.71 23.53
N ALA A 85 27.03 36.73 23.68
CA ALA A 85 28.02 35.66 23.86
C ALA A 85 28.03 34.91 25.23
N PRO A 86 28.84 33.82 25.37
CA PRO A 86 28.60 32.72 26.32
C PRO A 86 29.34 32.86 27.66
N ARG A 87 28.81 32.24 28.74
CA ARG A 87 29.55 31.99 29.99
C ARG A 87 29.28 30.62 30.63
N ALA A 88 30.39 29.89 30.80
CA ALA A 88 30.85 29.00 31.87
C ALA A 88 29.90 28.00 32.57
N VAL A 89 30.34 26.75 32.54
CA VAL A 89 29.91 25.57 33.32
C VAL A 89 30.32 25.71 34.80
N PRO A 90 29.59 25.09 35.74
CA PRO A 90 30.28 24.10 36.56
C PRO A 90 29.48 22.80 36.80
N ALA A 91 30.25 21.73 36.98
CA ALA A 91 29.81 20.38 37.27
C ALA A 91 29.18 20.24 38.66
N ARG A 92 28.16 19.38 38.78
CA ARG A 92 27.90 18.66 40.04
C ARG A 92 27.22 17.32 39.83
N SER A 93 27.79 16.37 40.54
CA SER A 93 27.53 14.94 40.63
C SER A 93 26.18 14.63 41.27
N GLY A 94 25.47 13.64 40.73
CA GLY A 94 24.29 13.05 41.34
C GLY A 94 24.08 11.62 40.83
N LYS A 95 24.54 10.64 41.62
CA LYS A 95 24.17 9.23 41.48
C LYS A 95 22.66 9.09 41.72
N GLN A 96 21.93 8.47 40.79
CA GLN A 96 20.69 7.78 41.13
C GLN A 96 20.37 6.65 40.14
N SER A 97 20.36 5.45 40.71
CA SER A 97 19.49 4.30 40.41
C SER A 97 19.30 3.91 38.95
N GLY A 98 20.02 2.86 38.56
CA GLY A 98 19.62 1.99 37.47
C GLY A 98 18.33 1.25 37.82
N GLN A 99 17.30 1.47 37.02
CA GLN A 99 16.23 0.52 36.70
C GLN A 99 15.47 1.09 35.48
N SER A 100 15.27 0.24 34.46
CA SER A 100 14.43 0.44 33.26
C SER A 100 14.94 1.38 32.13
N VAL A 101 16.07 1.03 31.52
CA VAL A 101 16.40 1.44 30.13
C VAL A 101 15.82 0.46 29.09
N GLN A 102 15.31 -0.71 29.52
CA GLN A 102 14.89 -1.79 28.62
C GLN A 102 13.42 -1.81 28.18
N GLU A 103 12.57 -0.87 28.61
CA GLU A 103 11.14 -0.88 28.24
C GLU A 103 10.66 0.37 27.49
N ARG A 104 11.55 1.32 27.18
CA ARG A 104 11.20 2.58 26.49
C ARG A 104 11.40 2.57 24.97
N ASN A 105 11.71 1.41 24.39
CA ASN A 105 11.93 1.25 22.95
C ASN A 105 10.89 0.35 22.27
N ARG A 106 9.64 0.32 22.78
CA ARG A 106 8.50 -0.18 22.01
C ARG A 106 8.16 0.86 20.93
N GLU A 107 8.81 0.68 19.79
CA GLU A 107 8.31 0.98 18.45
C GLU A 107 7.39 2.20 18.36
N SER A 108 7.99 3.39 18.28
CA SER A 108 7.45 4.50 17.48
C SER A 108 7.54 4.17 15.97
N GLY A 109 7.12 2.96 15.59
CA GLY A 109 7.17 2.46 14.22
C GLY A 109 5.98 2.98 13.43
N GLN A 110 6.21 3.96 12.56
CA GLN A 110 5.21 4.30 11.55
C GLN A 110 4.94 3.05 10.69
N ALA A 111 3.66 2.71 10.51
CA ALA A 111 3.28 1.61 9.64
C ALA A 111 3.82 1.87 8.21
N PRO A 112 4.27 0.84 7.48
CA PRO A 112 4.73 1.00 6.11
C PRO A 112 3.68 1.68 5.22
N TRP A 113 4.12 2.49 4.25
CA TRP A 113 3.25 3.31 3.40
C TRP A 113 2.19 2.51 2.62
N TRP A 114 2.48 1.25 2.29
CA TRP A 114 1.58 0.39 1.52
C TRP A 114 0.43 -0.21 2.35
N TYR A 115 0.42 -0.05 3.69
CA TYR A 115 -0.68 -0.52 4.55
C TYR A 115 -2.01 0.14 4.18
N ASP A 116 -1.99 1.46 3.92
CA ASP A 116 -3.20 2.23 3.63
C ASP A 116 -3.38 2.50 2.12
N ALA A 117 -2.26 2.59 1.38
CA ALA A 117 -2.28 2.97 -0.03
C ALA A 117 -2.37 1.77 -0.98
N GLY A 118 -1.91 0.59 -0.57
CA GLY A 118 -1.66 -0.54 -1.45
C GLY A 118 -0.55 -0.27 -2.48
N VAL A 119 -0.30 -1.26 -3.33
CA VAL A 119 0.71 -1.21 -4.40
C VAL A 119 0.01 -1.35 -5.74
N HIS A 120 0.37 -0.51 -6.70
CA HIS A 120 -0.20 -0.57 -8.06
C HIS A 120 0.81 -1.14 -9.04
N VAL A 121 0.35 -2.08 -9.87
CA VAL A 121 1.08 -2.66 -10.98
C VAL A 121 0.46 -2.20 -12.28
N TYR A 122 1.25 -1.59 -13.14
CA TYR A 122 0.78 -0.98 -14.40
C TYR A 122 1.27 -1.76 -15.62
N GLY A 123 0.33 -2.18 -16.45
CA GLY A 123 0.58 -2.71 -17.78
C GLY A 123 0.04 -1.79 -18.88
N GLN A 124 0.29 -2.15 -20.14
CA GLN A 124 -0.19 -1.37 -21.28
C GLN A 124 -1.72 -1.40 -21.44
N LYS A 125 -2.33 -2.55 -21.17
CA LYS A 125 -3.77 -2.79 -21.42
C LYS A 125 -4.61 -2.83 -20.14
N ALA A 126 -3.96 -2.89 -18.98
CA ALA A 126 -4.62 -3.00 -17.70
C ALA A 126 -3.64 -2.69 -16.56
N ALA A 127 -4.19 -2.43 -15.38
CA ALA A 127 -3.48 -2.27 -14.13
C ALA A 127 -4.16 -3.12 -13.04
N PHE A 128 -3.43 -3.46 -11.99
CA PHE A 128 -4.07 -3.94 -10.77
C PHE A 128 -3.45 -3.35 -9.52
N LYS A 129 -4.27 -3.25 -8.47
CA LYS A 129 -3.89 -2.81 -7.14
C LYS A 129 -3.81 -4.02 -6.20
N ILE A 130 -2.81 -4.06 -5.34
CA ILE A 130 -2.60 -5.06 -4.29
C ILE A 130 -2.78 -4.37 -2.95
N GLU A 131 -3.66 -4.87 -2.11
CA GLU A 131 -3.91 -4.31 -0.78
C GLU A 131 -3.87 -5.38 0.30
N LEU A 132 -3.27 -5.03 1.43
CA LEU A 132 -3.49 -5.75 2.68
C LEU A 132 -4.89 -5.38 3.17
N GLU A 133 -5.75 -6.36 3.40
CA GLU A 133 -7.10 -6.11 3.88
C GLU A 133 -7.42 -6.99 5.07
N GLN A 134 -8.27 -6.52 5.97
CA GLN A 134 -8.82 -7.32 7.05
C GLN A 134 -10.23 -7.78 6.67
N ARG A 135 -10.49 -9.08 6.74
CA ARG A 135 -11.80 -9.65 6.48
C ARG A 135 -12.81 -9.13 7.49
N ARG A 136 -14.02 -8.87 7.01
CA ARG A 136 -15.12 -8.38 7.86
C ARG A 136 -15.48 -9.42 8.92
N GLU A 137 -15.77 -8.95 10.12
CA GLU A 137 -16.03 -9.77 11.30
C GLU A 137 -17.24 -10.71 11.14
N ASP A 138 -18.19 -10.35 10.27
CA ASP A 138 -19.41 -11.10 9.99
C ASP A 138 -19.22 -12.32 9.07
N GLN A 139 -18.00 -12.58 8.62
CA GLN A 139 -17.66 -13.74 7.76
C GLN A 139 -17.06 -14.90 8.57
N PRO A 140 -17.11 -16.16 8.07
CA PRO A 140 -16.56 -17.33 8.78
C PRO A 140 -15.07 -17.27 9.15
N ASP A 141 -14.30 -16.40 8.48
CA ASP A 141 -12.88 -16.11 8.76
C ASP A 141 -12.68 -14.60 9.05
N GLY A 142 -13.65 -13.99 9.75
CA GLY A 142 -13.63 -12.57 10.11
C GLY A 142 -12.42 -12.17 10.95
N GLY A 143 -12.01 -10.92 10.81
CA GLY A 143 -10.86 -10.35 11.52
C GLY A 143 -9.49 -10.81 10.99
N GLN A 144 -9.43 -11.81 10.10
CA GLN A 144 -8.17 -12.27 9.52
C GLN A 144 -7.68 -11.32 8.42
N PHE A 145 -6.37 -11.11 8.38
CA PHE A 145 -5.71 -10.38 7.30
C PHE A 145 -5.65 -11.25 6.04
N THR A 146 -5.85 -10.62 4.90
CA THR A 146 -5.77 -11.23 3.58
C THR A 146 -5.21 -10.23 2.58
N VAL A 147 -5.11 -10.66 1.33
CA VAL A 147 -4.77 -9.79 0.20
C VAL A 147 -5.99 -9.61 -0.68
N GLN A 148 -6.19 -8.38 -1.12
CA GLN A 148 -7.18 -8.00 -2.12
C GLN A 148 -6.45 -7.56 -3.38
N LEU A 149 -6.93 -8.04 -4.52
CA LEU A 149 -6.53 -7.54 -5.83
C LEU A 149 -7.69 -6.80 -6.48
N GLU A 150 -7.41 -5.68 -7.11
CA GLU A 150 -8.39 -4.97 -7.92
C GLU A 150 -7.84 -4.73 -9.32
N PHE A 151 -8.48 -5.26 -10.35
CA PHE A 151 -8.03 -5.16 -11.73
C PHE A 151 -8.84 -4.13 -12.49
N ALA A 152 -8.17 -3.25 -13.24
CA ALA A 152 -8.80 -2.26 -14.11
C ALA A 152 -8.24 -2.33 -15.53
N GLU A 153 -9.11 -2.25 -16.54
CA GLU A 153 -8.71 -2.18 -17.95
C GLU A 153 -8.25 -0.77 -18.30
N ALA A 154 -7.34 -0.64 -19.26
CA ALA A 154 -6.91 0.65 -19.76
C ALA A 154 -8.08 1.36 -20.48
N LYS A 155 -8.26 2.66 -20.19
CA LYS A 155 -9.23 3.55 -20.85
C LYS A 155 -8.57 4.57 -21.79
N GLY A 156 -7.24 4.55 -21.88
CA GLY A 156 -6.45 5.47 -22.69
C GLY A 156 -4.98 5.38 -22.31
N ALA A 157 -4.16 6.30 -22.83
CA ALA A 157 -2.75 6.37 -22.47
C ALA A 157 -2.59 6.68 -20.97
N ARG A 158 -2.07 5.72 -20.20
CA ARG A 158 -1.82 5.85 -18.75
C ARG A 158 -3.08 6.14 -17.90
N ALA A 159 -4.26 5.77 -18.39
CA ALA A 159 -5.52 5.88 -17.66
C ALA A 159 -6.21 4.51 -17.57
N PHE A 160 -6.79 4.20 -16.42
CA PHE A 160 -7.40 2.89 -16.14
C PHE A 160 -8.81 3.06 -15.56
N ASP A 161 -9.70 2.13 -15.92
CA ASP A 161 -11.11 2.17 -15.53
C ASP A 161 -11.35 1.55 -14.14
N TRP A 162 -10.90 2.26 -13.10
CA TRP A 162 -11.10 1.82 -11.71
C TRP A 162 -12.57 1.78 -11.29
N VAL A 163 -13.45 2.50 -11.98
CA VAL A 163 -14.90 2.46 -11.72
C VAL A 163 -15.47 1.07 -12.03
N ASN A 164 -15.02 0.44 -13.12
CA ASN A 164 -15.49 -0.88 -13.55
C ASN A 164 -14.49 -2.01 -13.22
N LYS A 165 -13.72 -1.81 -12.13
CA LYS A 165 -12.71 -2.75 -11.66
C LYS A 165 -13.30 -4.11 -11.27
N ILE A 166 -12.46 -5.14 -11.33
CA ILE A 166 -12.80 -6.50 -10.88
C ILE A 166 -11.95 -6.83 -9.65
N GLY A 167 -12.62 -6.94 -8.51
CA GLY A 167 -11.98 -7.35 -7.25
C GLY A 167 -11.85 -8.87 -7.11
N PHE A 168 -10.75 -9.32 -6.52
CA PHE A 168 -10.47 -10.70 -6.13
C PHE A 168 -9.81 -10.71 -4.75
N GLN A 169 -10.52 -11.25 -3.75
CA GLN A 169 -10.01 -11.39 -2.39
C GLN A 169 -9.57 -12.83 -2.15
N PHE A 170 -8.32 -13.01 -1.71
CA PHE A 170 -7.84 -14.35 -1.36
C PHE A 170 -8.55 -14.88 -0.12
N THR A 171 -8.90 -16.16 -0.12
CA THR A 171 -9.40 -16.85 1.08
C THR A 171 -8.25 -17.24 2.01
N ARG A 172 -8.60 -17.63 3.25
CA ARG A 172 -7.63 -18.16 4.21
C ARG A 172 -6.84 -19.35 3.64
N ARG A 173 -7.46 -20.16 2.79
CA ARG A 173 -6.84 -21.36 2.18
C ARG A 173 -5.94 -21.00 1.00
N GLU A 174 -6.25 -19.94 0.28
CA GLU A 174 -5.50 -19.52 -0.91
C GLU A 174 -4.31 -18.62 -0.59
N LEU A 175 -4.38 -17.83 0.47
CA LEU A 175 -3.31 -16.90 0.84
C LEU A 175 -1.95 -17.61 1.02
N PRO A 176 -1.85 -18.81 1.66
CA PRO A 176 -0.61 -19.58 1.70
C PRO A 176 -0.18 -20.11 0.33
N LEU A 177 -1.12 -20.48 -0.55
CA LEU A 177 -0.79 -20.93 -1.91
C LEU A 177 -0.22 -19.78 -2.75
N LEU A 178 -0.79 -18.59 -2.62
CA LEU A 178 -0.24 -17.36 -3.22
C LEU A 178 1.17 -17.10 -2.69
N GLY A 179 1.37 -17.16 -1.37
CA GLY A 179 2.70 -17.00 -0.77
C GLY A 179 3.71 -18.00 -1.33
N ALA A 180 3.32 -19.26 -1.45
CA ALA A 180 4.16 -20.29 -2.05
C ALA A 180 4.46 -20.02 -3.54
N MET A 181 3.49 -19.52 -4.31
CA MET A 181 3.68 -19.14 -5.73
C MET A 181 4.66 -17.98 -5.88
N LEU A 182 4.49 -16.90 -5.12
CA LEU A 182 5.36 -15.71 -5.21
C LEU A 182 6.79 -16.00 -4.75
N MET A 183 6.97 -16.95 -3.83
CA MET A 183 8.29 -17.42 -3.38
C MET A 183 8.94 -18.46 -4.31
N GLY A 184 8.26 -18.86 -5.39
CA GLY A 184 8.75 -19.88 -6.33
C GLY A 184 8.69 -21.31 -5.79
N TYR A 185 7.91 -21.57 -4.73
CA TYR A 185 7.76 -22.91 -4.15
C TYR A 185 6.61 -23.71 -4.79
N ALA A 186 5.66 -23.05 -5.46
CA ALA A 186 4.47 -23.68 -6.04
C ALA A 186 4.59 -24.00 -7.54
N GLY A 187 5.82 -24.05 -8.08
CA GLY A 187 6.08 -24.34 -9.49
C GLY A 187 5.70 -23.16 -10.39
N ASP A 188 5.31 -23.46 -11.64
CA ASP A 188 5.12 -22.43 -12.67
C ASP A 188 3.68 -21.90 -12.77
N ALA A 189 2.71 -22.48 -12.07
CA ALA A 189 1.32 -22.08 -12.19
C ALA A 189 0.48 -22.27 -10.92
N LEU A 190 -0.33 -21.25 -10.63
CA LEU A 190 -1.39 -21.30 -9.62
C LEU A 190 -2.71 -20.88 -10.26
N ASP A 191 -3.76 -21.66 -10.00
CA ASP A 191 -5.09 -21.47 -10.56
C ASP A 191 -6.14 -21.50 -9.46
N LEU A 192 -6.83 -20.37 -9.26
CA LEU A 192 -7.83 -20.19 -8.23
C LEU A 192 -9.17 -19.85 -8.90
N ALA A 193 -10.14 -20.76 -8.84
CA ALA A 193 -11.41 -20.66 -9.55
C ALA A 193 -12.62 -20.66 -8.59
N ASN A 194 -13.81 -20.42 -9.15
CA ASN A 194 -15.09 -20.47 -8.43
C ASN A 194 -15.26 -19.36 -7.37
N HIS A 195 -14.74 -18.16 -7.67
CA HIS A 195 -14.86 -17.00 -6.79
C HIS A 195 -16.06 -16.10 -7.13
N GLY A 196 -16.52 -15.34 -6.14
CA GLY A 196 -17.64 -14.40 -6.28
C GLY A 196 -19.01 -15.05 -6.11
N PRO A 197 -20.10 -14.24 -6.02
CA PRO A 197 -21.45 -14.75 -5.79
C PRO A 197 -21.91 -15.76 -6.87
N GLU A 198 -21.55 -15.49 -8.12
CA GLU A 198 -21.88 -16.33 -9.27
C GLU A 198 -20.84 -17.43 -9.54
N GLN A 199 -19.80 -17.53 -8.70
CA GLN A 199 -18.68 -18.47 -8.88
C GLN A 199 -17.99 -18.37 -10.25
N ASP A 200 -18.04 -17.20 -10.88
CA ASP A 200 -17.61 -16.97 -12.26
C ASP A 200 -16.22 -16.32 -12.36
N LYS A 201 -15.55 -16.09 -11.22
CA LYS A 201 -14.21 -15.50 -11.17
C LYS A 201 -13.12 -16.57 -11.08
N ARG A 202 -12.06 -16.36 -11.85
CA ARG A 202 -10.86 -17.21 -11.87
C ARG A 202 -9.60 -16.37 -11.99
N LEU A 203 -8.66 -16.57 -11.07
CA LEU A 203 -7.34 -15.94 -11.06
C LEU A 203 -6.28 -16.99 -11.44
N GLU A 204 -5.49 -16.69 -12.45
CA GLU A 204 -4.38 -17.52 -12.93
C GLU A 204 -3.08 -16.73 -12.76
N LEU A 205 -2.10 -17.31 -12.07
CA LEU A 205 -0.73 -16.83 -11.98
C LEU A 205 0.17 -17.82 -12.71
N ARG A 206 1.04 -17.34 -13.60
CA ARG A 206 2.01 -18.20 -14.31
C ARG A 206 3.38 -17.59 -14.37
N GLN A 207 4.40 -18.33 -13.95
CA GLN A 207 5.78 -17.95 -14.17
C GLN A 207 6.12 -18.08 -15.67
N GLN A 208 6.61 -17.01 -16.29
CA GLN A 208 6.97 -16.96 -17.71
C GLN A 208 8.33 -16.28 -17.88
N GLY A 209 9.39 -17.10 -17.88
CA GLY A 209 10.76 -16.61 -17.91
C GLY A 209 11.03 -15.72 -16.70
N GLY A 210 11.49 -14.48 -16.93
CA GLY A 210 11.82 -13.51 -15.88
C GLY A 210 10.64 -12.73 -15.30
N ARG A 211 9.39 -13.08 -15.64
CA ARG A 211 8.18 -12.32 -15.23
C ARG A 211 7.08 -13.25 -14.73
N LEU A 212 6.21 -12.71 -13.88
CA LEU A 212 5.00 -13.39 -13.45
C LEU A 212 3.81 -12.85 -14.26
N PHE A 213 3.10 -13.71 -14.98
CA PHE A 213 1.90 -13.32 -15.70
C PHE A 213 0.66 -13.55 -14.83
N VAL A 214 -0.14 -12.51 -14.62
CA VAL A 214 -1.35 -12.58 -13.80
C VAL A 214 -2.56 -12.32 -14.68
N LYS A 215 -3.56 -13.20 -14.59
CA LYS A 215 -4.79 -13.11 -15.37
C LYS A 215 -6.00 -13.32 -14.49
N LEU A 216 -6.91 -12.35 -14.47
CA LEU A 216 -8.21 -12.47 -13.82
C LEU A 216 -9.32 -12.59 -14.88
N ARG A 217 -10.18 -13.58 -14.74
CA ARG A 217 -11.41 -13.73 -15.54
C ARG A 217 -12.64 -13.54 -14.66
N LYS A 218 -13.69 -12.97 -15.23
CA LYS A 218 -15.05 -12.90 -14.66
C LYS A 218 -16.04 -13.06 -15.80
N GLY A 219 -16.69 -14.23 -15.90
CA GLY A 219 -17.52 -14.58 -17.04
C GLY A 219 -16.73 -14.47 -18.36
N VAL A 220 -17.20 -13.65 -19.29
CA VAL A 220 -16.54 -13.40 -20.59
C VAL A 220 -15.38 -12.39 -20.52
N ARG A 221 -15.28 -11.60 -19.45
CA ARG A 221 -14.24 -10.58 -19.30
C ARG A 221 -12.96 -11.22 -18.79
N ALA A 222 -11.82 -10.83 -19.36
CA ALA A 222 -10.50 -11.29 -18.94
C ALA A 222 -9.48 -10.14 -18.98
N ILE A 223 -8.84 -9.90 -17.85
CA ILE A 223 -7.81 -8.87 -17.67
C ILE A 223 -6.49 -9.57 -17.36
N ALA A 224 -5.42 -9.23 -18.08
CA ALA A 224 -4.13 -9.90 -17.92
C ALA A 224 -2.96 -8.91 -17.98
N ILE A 225 -2.02 -9.06 -17.05
CA ILE A 225 -0.94 -8.10 -16.80
C ILE A 225 0.36 -8.89 -16.49
N PRO A 226 1.48 -8.60 -17.17
CA PRO A 226 2.80 -9.06 -16.74
C PRO A 226 3.25 -8.25 -15.52
N VAL A 227 3.80 -8.94 -14.53
CA VAL A 227 4.31 -8.37 -13.28
C VAL A 227 5.83 -8.51 -13.29
N GLU A 228 6.51 -7.38 -13.09
CA GLU A 228 7.98 -7.33 -13.08
C GLU A 228 8.53 -7.79 -11.72
N PRO A 229 9.81 -8.21 -11.65
CA PRO A 229 10.41 -8.69 -10.41
C PRO A 229 10.31 -7.71 -9.22
N ALA A 230 10.39 -6.39 -9.48
CA ALA A 230 10.24 -5.38 -8.45
C ALA A 230 8.83 -5.36 -7.83
N ASP A 231 7.79 -5.57 -8.64
CA ASP A 231 6.41 -5.65 -8.18
C ASP A 231 6.12 -6.97 -7.47
N VAL A 232 6.75 -8.07 -7.91
CA VAL A 232 6.67 -9.38 -7.22
C VAL A 232 7.25 -9.27 -5.81
N TYR A 233 8.33 -8.51 -5.61
CA TYR A 233 8.89 -8.26 -4.28
C TYR A 233 7.87 -7.59 -3.35
N GLU A 234 7.27 -6.47 -3.78
CA GLU A 234 6.30 -5.74 -2.96
C GLU A 234 5.06 -6.60 -2.66
N TRP A 235 4.58 -7.35 -3.65
CA TRP A 235 3.48 -8.29 -3.45
C TRP A 235 3.83 -9.36 -2.41
N SER A 236 5.05 -9.91 -2.47
CA SER A 236 5.54 -10.91 -1.52
C SER A 236 5.59 -10.36 -0.10
N VAL A 237 6.01 -9.10 0.07
CA VAL A 237 6.04 -8.41 1.37
C VAL A 237 4.63 -8.29 1.97
N ILE A 238 3.64 -7.89 1.16
CA ILE A 238 2.25 -7.78 1.60
C ILE A 238 1.70 -9.14 2.04
N VAL A 239 1.93 -10.19 1.24
CA VAL A 239 1.46 -11.56 1.54
C VAL A 239 2.10 -12.11 2.81
N LEU A 240 3.42 -11.97 2.97
CA LEU A 240 4.12 -12.38 4.19
C LEU A 240 3.62 -11.62 5.41
N THR A 241 3.31 -10.33 5.27
CA THR A 241 2.76 -9.54 6.36
C THR A 241 1.38 -10.04 6.77
N ALA A 242 0.49 -10.32 5.82
CA ALA A 242 -0.82 -10.90 6.10
C ALA A 242 -0.69 -12.22 6.85
N LEU A 243 0.18 -13.12 6.38
CA LEU A 243 0.45 -14.41 7.01
C LEU A 243 1.00 -14.25 8.45
N LYS A 244 1.96 -13.35 8.65
CA LYS A 244 2.55 -13.08 9.97
C LYS A 244 1.56 -12.44 10.94
N LYS A 245 0.70 -11.54 10.48
CA LYS A 245 -0.38 -10.97 11.31
C LYS A 245 -1.41 -12.01 11.73
N ASN A 246 -1.70 -12.99 10.88
CA ASN A 246 -2.60 -14.09 11.21
C ASN A 246 -1.97 -15.14 12.15
N ARG A 247 -0.63 -15.18 12.23
CA ARG A 247 0.14 -16.14 13.04
C ARG A 247 1.25 -15.43 13.81
N THR A 248 0.84 -14.61 14.78
CA THR A 248 1.79 -13.87 15.64
C THR A 248 2.68 -14.79 16.46
N ASP A 249 2.22 -16.02 16.71
CA ASP A 249 2.90 -17.12 17.40
C ASP A 249 4.08 -17.74 16.61
N LEU A 250 4.13 -17.59 15.29
CA LEU A 250 5.18 -18.16 14.44
C LEU A 250 6.19 -17.12 14.01
N ASP A 251 7.49 -17.41 14.06
CA ASP A 251 8.50 -16.55 13.46
C ASP A 251 8.48 -16.62 11.91
N SER A 252 9.16 -15.68 11.25
CA SER A 252 9.16 -15.58 9.79
C SER A 252 9.83 -16.80 9.11
N ALA A 253 10.83 -17.41 9.72
CA ALA A 253 11.48 -18.59 9.14
C ALA A 253 10.53 -19.79 9.18
N SER A 254 9.79 -19.98 10.28
CA SER A 254 8.73 -20.99 10.38
C SER A 254 7.65 -20.80 9.31
N ILE A 255 7.22 -19.56 9.05
CA ILE A 255 6.26 -19.26 7.97
C ILE A 255 6.82 -19.69 6.60
N LEU A 256 8.08 -19.35 6.32
CA LEU A 256 8.72 -19.71 5.04
C LEU A 256 8.85 -21.23 4.86
N GLU A 257 9.20 -21.98 5.89
CA GLU A 257 9.26 -23.46 5.83
C GLU A 257 7.88 -24.08 5.59
N ILE A 258 6.83 -23.54 6.22
CA ILE A 258 5.45 -23.97 5.96
C ILE A 258 5.07 -23.68 4.49
N LEU A 259 5.40 -22.49 3.96
CA LEU A 259 5.14 -22.15 2.56
C LEU A 259 5.87 -23.08 1.58
N LYS A 260 7.12 -23.46 1.86
CA LYS A 260 7.85 -24.46 1.06
C LYS A 260 7.08 -25.78 1.02
N ARG A 261 6.63 -26.27 2.18
CA ARG A 261 5.84 -27.50 2.26
C ARG A 261 4.51 -27.37 1.51
N THR A 262 3.81 -26.25 1.65
CA THR A 262 2.56 -25.95 0.93
C THR A 262 2.77 -25.97 -0.57
N GLY A 263 3.80 -25.30 -1.08
CA GLY A 263 4.15 -25.28 -2.50
C GLY A 263 4.49 -26.68 -3.03
N ALA A 264 5.33 -27.43 -2.30
CA ALA A 264 5.68 -28.80 -2.68
C ALA A 264 4.45 -29.73 -2.78
N MET A 265 3.46 -29.56 -1.90
CA MET A 265 2.20 -30.33 -1.97
C MET A 265 1.30 -29.89 -3.13
N HIS A 266 1.31 -28.61 -3.50
CA HIS A 266 0.56 -28.09 -4.65
C HIS A 266 1.11 -28.62 -5.98
N VAL A 267 2.43 -28.70 -6.11
CA VAL A 267 3.10 -29.20 -7.33
C VAL A 267 3.08 -30.72 -7.44
N ALA A 268 2.89 -31.43 -6.31
CA ALA A 268 2.91 -32.89 -6.31
C ALA A 268 1.90 -33.46 -7.32
N PRO A 269 2.33 -34.39 -8.19
CA PRO A 269 1.43 -35.00 -9.16
C PRO A 269 0.25 -35.63 -8.42
N THR A 270 -0.96 -35.24 -8.80
CA THR A 270 -2.16 -35.93 -8.34
C THR A 270 -2.16 -37.30 -9.00
N ASN A 271 -1.51 -38.28 -8.37
CA ASN A 271 -1.58 -39.66 -8.82
C ASN A 271 -3.06 -40.00 -8.99
N GLN A 272 -3.44 -40.34 -10.22
CA GLN A 272 -4.77 -40.72 -10.62
C GLN A 272 -5.40 -41.56 -9.51
N ARG A 273 -6.55 -41.10 -9.00
CA ARG A 273 -7.52 -41.99 -8.35
C ARG A 273 -7.87 -43.04 -9.40
N LYS A 274 -7.13 -44.15 -9.41
CA LYS A 274 -7.57 -45.38 -10.05
C LYS A 274 -8.89 -45.71 -9.36
N THR A 275 -9.95 -45.62 -10.15
CA THR A 275 -11.25 -46.23 -9.92
C THR A 275 -11.10 -47.56 -9.20
N LEU A 276 -11.72 -47.65 -8.02
CA LEU A 276 -12.29 -48.88 -7.48
C LEU A 276 -13.80 -48.68 -7.44
#